data_AF-A0A2T9Y481-F1
#
_entry.id   AF-A0A2T9Y481-F1
#
_cell.length_a   1.000
_cell.length_b   1.000
_cell.length_c   1.000
_cell.angle_alpha   90.00
_cell.angle_beta   90.00
_cell.angle_gamma   90.00
#
_symmetry.space_group_name_H-M   'P 1'
#
loop_
_entity.id
_entity.type
_entity.pdbx_description
1 polymer ?
#
loop_
_entity_poly.entity_id
_entity_poly.type
_entity_poly.pdbx_seq_one_letter_code
_entity_poly.pdbx_strand_id
1 'polypeptide(L)'
;MSEAAFLDRVPFRFENVKSSDEGIDTEQFLEASKGVVMLFDELGSAAFSPVKSDITGNITKVYTKYNTDKQKFNTLEKIVLDEASSKDKTATQGLLWLKRGLEFCALAIIKNIQNVTEELSQSFTNAYNETLKQYHNFLIKPIFLLAMKACPTASVFYSKIGSSPTLKDELLVWAKALKAFTDRLDAFYKKGSYDKGL
;
A
#
# COMPACT_ATOMS: atom_id res chain seq x y z
N MET A 1 29.59 6.38 1.50
CA MET A 1 28.93 5.24 2.18
C MET A 1 27.78 4.83 1.29
N SER A 2 27.67 3.57 0.87
CA SER A 2 26.46 3.13 0.18
C SER A 2 25.31 3.20 1.18
N GLU A 3 24.24 3.92 0.86
CA GLU A 3 23.02 3.87 1.67
C GLU A 3 22.54 2.41 1.77
N ALA A 4 21.96 2.05 2.93
CA ALA A 4 21.38 0.73 3.11
C ALA A 4 20.28 0.48 2.05
N ALA A 5 20.13 -0.77 1.62
CA ALA A 5 19.11 -1.14 0.65
C ALA A 5 17.71 -0.76 1.18
N PHE A 6 16.79 -0.44 0.27
CA PHE A 6 15.44 0.01 0.60
C PHE A 6 14.74 -0.92 1.59
N LEU A 7 14.77 -2.23 1.36
CA LEU A 7 14.10 -3.21 2.22
C LEU A 7 14.75 -3.38 3.60
N ASP A 8 15.96 -2.86 3.81
CA ASP A 8 16.61 -2.81 5.12
C ASP A 8 16.25 -1.54 5.90
N ARG A 9 15.72 -0.52 5.19
CA ARG A 9 15.31 0.76 5.77
C ARG A 9 13.83 0.83 6.09
N VAL A 10 12.99 -0.03 5.50
CA VAL A 10 11.55 -0.02 5.81
C VAL A 10 11.30 -0.34 7.29
N PRO A 11 10.29 0.28 7.95
CA PRO A 11 10.06 0.07 9.38
C PRO A 11 9.68 -1.37 9.73
N PHE A 12 8.96 -2.03 8.81
CA PHE A 12 8.56 -3.42 8.92
C PHE A 12 8.36 -4.02 7.53
N ARG A 13 8.54 -5.32 7.38
CA ARG A 13 8.39 -6.02 6.10
C ARG A 13 7.04 -6.76 6.05
N PHE A 14 6.33 -6.70 4.92
CA PHE A 14 5.01 -7.30 4.79
C PHE A 14 5.05 -8.81 5.01
N GLU A 15 6.06 -9.51 4.50
CA GLU A 15 6.22 -10.96 4.66
C GLU A 15 6.38 -11.40 6.13
N ASN A 16 6.69 -10.48 7.04
CA ASN A 16 6.81 -10.73 8.47
C ASN A 16 5.54 -10.35 9.27
N VAL A 17 4.52 -9.76 8.62
CA VAL A 17 3.28 -9.35 9.30
C VAL A 17 2.53 -10.59 9.74
N LYS A 18 2.26 -10.68 11.03
CA LYS A 18 1.47 -11.77 11.60
C LYS A 18 0.02 -11.66 11.18
N SER A 19 -0.57 -12.80 10.85
CA SER A 19 -2.00 -12.92 10.67
C SER A 19 -2.47 -14.31 11.06
N SER A 20 -3.74 -14.40 11.46
CA SER A 20 -4.43 -15.64 11.83
C SER A 20 -5.86 -15.60 11.32
N ASP A 21 -6.68 -16.58 11.69
CA ASP A 21 -8.12 -16.56 11.44
C ASP A 21 -8.83 -15.39 12.12
N GLU A 22 -8.27 -14.84 13.21
CA GLU A 22 -8.83 -13.68 13.90
C GLU A 22 -8.62 -12.37 13.14
N GLY A 23 -7.55 -12.27 12.34
CA GLY A 23 -7.27 -11.05 11.61
C GLY A 23 -5.80 -10.84 11.26
N ILE A 24 -5.53 -9.70 10.64
CA ILE A 24 -4.18 -9.17 10.36
C ILE A 24 -3.77 -8.30 11.53
N ASP A 25 -2.56 -8.50 12.07
CA ASP A 25 -2.00 -7.67 13.15
C ASP A 25 -1.97 -6.18 12.74
N THR A 26 -2.69 -5.35 13.49
CA THR A 26 -2.89 -3.94 13.15
C THR A 26 -1.58 -3.15 13.10
N GLU A 27 -0.77 -3.24 14.15
CA GLU A 27 0.43 -2.43 14.30
C GLU A 27 1.47 -2.82 13.25
N GLN A 28 1.72 -4.12 13.09
CA GLN A 28 2.68 -4.63 12.10
C GLN A 28 2.27 -4.26 10.67
N PHE A 29 0.99 -4.36 10.33
CA PHE A 29 0.51 -3.97 8.99
C PHE A 29 0.67 -2.47 8.74
N LEU A 30 0.35 -1.62 9.74
CA LEU A 30 0.49 -0.17 9.60
C LEU A 30 1.96 0.26 9.54
N GLU A 31 2.86 -0.38 10.31
CA GLU A 31 4.30 -0.15 10.19
C GLU A 31 4.84 -0.60 8.82
N ALA A 32 4.41 -1.75 8.31
CA ALA A 32 4.79 -2.21 6.97
C ALA A 32 4.28 -1.27 5.87
N SER A 33 3.07 -0.72 6.04
CA SER A 33 2.46 0.25 5.12
C SER A 33 3.27 1.54 4.98
N LYS A 34 4.02 1.96 6.00
CA LYS A 34 4.95 3.10 5.89
C LYS A 34 6.09 2.82 4.91
N GLY A 35 6.47 1.56 4.70
CA GLY A 35 7.42 1.17 3.65
C GLY A 35 6.95 1.56 2.25
N VAL A 36 5.63 1.54 2.00
CA VAL A 36 5.07 2.02 0.73
C VAL A 36 5.22 3.53 0.57
N VAL A 37 5.07 4.31 1.65
CA VAL A 37 5.32 5.76 1.63
C VAL A 37 6.78 6.04 1.29
N MET A 38 7.71 5.28 1.88
CA MET A 38 9.14 5.38 1.56
C MET A 38 9.43 5.00 0.11
N LEU A 39 8.77 3.99 -0.46
CA LEU A 39 8.94 3.62 -1.87
C LEU A 39 8.64 4.80 -2.82
N PHE A 40 7.63 5.61 -2.49
CA PHE A 40 7.33 6.81 -3.28
C PHE A 40 8.39 7.91 -3.14
N ASP A 41 9.13 7.95 -2.02
CA ASP A 41 10.34 8.79 -1.91
C ASP A 41 11.49 8.26 -2.79
N GLU A 42 11.59 6.93 -2.92
CA GLU A 42 12.56 6.31 -3.82
C GLU A 42 12.26 6.62 -5.29
N LEU A 43 10.98 6.71 -5.68
CA LEU A 43 10.59 7.16 -7.03
C LEU A 43 11.00 8.62 -7.30
N GLY A 44 11.23 9.44 -6.26
CA GLY A 44 12.03 10.66 -6.36
C GLY A 44 11.37 11.86 -7.04
N SER A 45 10.04 11.88 -7.17
CA SER A 45 9.31 12.98 -7.80
C SER A 45 8.27 13.59 -6.86
N ALA A 46 8.23 14.93 -6.80
CA ALA A 46 7.21 15.68 -6.08
C ALA A 46 5.78 15.39 -6.59
N ALA A 47 5.64 14.84 -7.81
CA ALA A 47 4.36 14.40 -8.36
C ALA A 47 3.71 13.27 -7.52
N PHE A 48 4.47 12.54 -6.71
CA PHE A 48 3.95 11.52 -5.79
C PHE A 48 3.48 12.08 -4.44
N SER A 49 3.66 13.38 -4.16
CA SER A 49 3.26 13.98 -2.87
C SER A 49 1.78 13.75 -2.52
N PRO A 50 0.82 13.88 -3.46
CA PRO A 50 -0.58 13.57 -3.19
C PRO A 50 -0.80 12.09 -2.82
N VAL A 51 -0.08 11.17 -3.48
CA VAL A 51 -0.16 9.72 -3.22
C VAL A 51 0.35 9.40 -1.82
N LYS A 52 1.52 9.97 -1.45
CA LYS A 52 2.09 9.83 -0.12
C LYS A 52 1.17 10.38 0.97
N SER A 53 0.60 11.57 0.74
CA SER A 53 -0.31 12.21 1.69
C SER A 53 -1.56 11.39 1.93
N ASP A 54 -2.14 10.80 0.88
CA ASP A 54 -3.31 9.92 0.99
C ASP A 54 -2.99 8.68 1.83
N ILE A 55 -1.92 7.94 1.49
CA ILE A 55 -1.51 6.74 2.24
C ILE A 55 -1.21 7.08 3.70
N THR A 56 -0.44 8.15 3.96
CA THR A 56 -0.06 8.57 5.33
C THR A 56 -1.28 8.99 6.15
N GLY A 57 -2.21 9.73 5.54
CA GLY A 57 -3.46 10.12 6.19
C GLY A 57 -4.33 8.91 6.53
N ASN A 58 -4.40 7.93 5.64
CA ASN A 58 -5.18 6.72 5.86
C ASN A 58 -4.54 5.79 6.92
N ILE A 59 -3.21 5.67 6.96
CA ILE A 59 -2.48 5.02 8.06
C ILE A 59 -2.84 5.70 9.39
N THR A 60 -2.82 7.04 9.43
CA THR A 60 -3.12 7.82 10.64
C THR A 60 -4.53 7.54 11.16
N LYS A 61 -5.54 7.51 10.29
CA LYS A 61 -6.93 7.20 10.68
C LYS A 61 -7.06 5.84 11.38
N VAL A 62 -6.42 4.81 10.84
CA VAL A 62 -6.46 3.46 11.43
C VAL A 62 -5.67 3.43 12.75
N TYR A 63 -4.51 4.10 12.79
CA TYR A 63 -3.72 4.22 14.03
C TYR A 63 -4.47 4.94 15.14
N THR A 64 -5.22 6.00 14.81
CA THR A 64 -6.05 6.72 15.79
C THR A 64 -7.03 5.78 16.46
N LYS A 65 -7.73 4.93 15.70
CA LYS A 65 -8.64 3.92 16.27
C LYS A 65 -7.90 2.86 17.07
N TYR A 66 -6.81 2.29 16.55
CA TYR A 66 -5.98 1.32 17.25
C TYR A 66 -5.56 1.82 18.64
N ASN A 67 -5.12 3.08 18.73
CA ASN A 67 -4.62 3.67 19.96
C ASN A 67 -5.70 3.95 21.01
N THR A 68 -7.00 3.87 20.68
CA THR A 68 -8.07 3.99 21.67
C THR A 68 -8.16 2.77 22.59
N ASP A 69 -7.85 1.58 22.06
CA ASP A 69 -7.76 0.33 22.82
C ASP A 69 -6.98 -0.71 22.00
N LYS A 70 -5.66 -0.78 22.24
CA LYS A 70 -4.75 -1.65 21.47
C LYS A 70 -5.06 -3.13 21.61
N GLN A 71 -5.61 -3.55 22.76
CA GLN A 71 -5.94 -4.95 22.99
C GLN A 71 -7.19 -5.34 22.20
N LYS A 72 -8.22 -4.48 22.23
CA LYS A 72 -9.46 -4.68 21.47
C LYS A 72 -9.24 -4.59 19.96
N PHE A 73 -8.39 -3.66 19.52
CA PHE A 73 -8.16 -3.35 18.10
C PHE A 73 -6.86 -3.94 17.55
N ASN A 74 -6.41 -5.06 18.14
CA ASN A 74 -5.17 -5.73 17.74
C ASN A 74 -5.19 -6.34 16.34
N THR A 75 -6.35 -6.39 15.67
CA THR A 75 -6.47 -6.76 14.26
C THR A 75 -7.28 -5.75 13.46
N LEU A 76 -6.95 -5.63 12.16
CA LEU A 76 -7.63 -4.72 11.24
C LEU A 76 -9.13 -5.06 11.11
N GLU A 77 -9.47 -6.35 11.10
CA GLU A 77 -10.85 -6.81 11.05
C GLU A 77 -11.64 -6.38 12.29
N LYS A 78 -11.06 -6.45 13.50
CA LYS A 78 -11.73 -5.97 14.73
C LYS A 78 -12.02 -4.47 14.69
N ILE A 79 -11.14 -3.67 14.08
CA ILE A 79 -11.40 -2.23 13.86
C ILE A 79 -12.64 -2.03 13.01
N VAL A 80 -12.73 -2.70 11.86
CA VAL A 80 -13.86 -2.58 10.94
C VAL A 80 -15.15 -3.10 11.56
N LEU A 81 -15.10 -4.24 12.25
CA LEU A 81 -16.26 -4.84 12.90
C LEU A 81 -16.83 -3.95 14.01
N ASP A 82 -15.98 -3.28 14.79
CA ASP A 82 -16.41 -2.34 15.83
C ASP A 82 -17.08 -1.10 15.22
N GLU A 83 -16.51 -0.55 14.14
CA GLU A 83 -17.12 0.57 13.44
C GLU A 83 -18.36 0.16 12.65
N ALA A 84 -18.55 -1.12 12.28
CA ALA A 84 -19.67 -1.59 11.45
C ALA A 84 -21.05 -1.21 12.02
N SER A 85 -21.22 -1.21 13.34
CA SER A 85 -22.45 -0.75 14.01
C SER A 85 -22.43 0.73 14.43
N SER A 86 -21.30 1.42 14.25
CA SER A 86 -21.12 2.82 14.62
C SER A 86 -21.53 3.77 13.50
N LYS A 87 -21.86 5.03 13.85
CA LYS A 87 -21.97 6.15 12.91
C LYS A 87 -20.60 6.65 12.46
N ASP A 88 -19.58 6.50 13.31
CA ASP A 88 -18.19 6.82 12.96
C ASP A 88 -17.60 5.65 12.17
N LYS A 89 -17.15 5.95 10.94
CA LYS A 89 -16.55 5.01 9.99
C LYS A 89 -15.12 5.42 9.61
N THR A 90 -14.51 6.31 10.38
CA THR A 90 -13.26 6.97 10.00
C THR A 90 -12.13 5.96 9.76
N ALA A 91 -11.96 4.96 10.62
CA ALA A 91 -10.91 3.95 10.44
C ALA A 91 -11.26 2.94 9.33
N THR A 92 -12.54 2.59 9.18
CA THR A 92 -13.03 1.70 8.12
C THR A 92 -12.83 2.33 6.74
N GLN A 93 -13.13 3.62 6.59
CA GLN A 93 -12.83 4.40 5.39
C GLN A 93 -11.32 4.53 5.17
N GLY A 94 -10.58 4.85 6.23
CA GLY A 94 -9.12 4.92 6.19
C GLY A 94 -8.50 3.63 5.66
N LEU A 95 -8.86 2.50 6.24
CA LEU A 95 -8.36 1.18 5.82
C LEU A 95 -8.81 0.81 4.40
N LEU A 96 -10.03 1.18 3.99
CA LEU A 96 -10.52 0.95 2.62
C LEU A 96 -9.66 1.68 1.58
N TRP A 97 -9.37 2.96 1.81
CA TRP A 97 -8.52 3.74 0.90
C TRP A 97 -7.05 3.32 0.98
N LEU A 98 -6.56 3.00 2.19
CA LEU A 98 -5.23 2.44 2.38
C LEU A 98 -5.05 1.17 1.55
N LYS A 99 -5.91 0.16 1.70
CA LYS A 99 -5.76 -1.11 0.97
C LYS A 99 -5.79 -0.92 -0.55
N ARG A 100 -6.60 0.00 -1.08
CA ARG A 100 -6.64 0.30 -2.52
C ARG A 100 -5.33 0.91 -3.02
N GLY A 101 -4.75 1.84 -2.25
CA GLY A 101 -3.45 2.43 -2.57
C GLY A 101 -2.30 1.42 -2.48
N LEU A 102 -2.35 0.53 -1.48
CA LEU A 102 -1.38 -0.56 -1.31
C LEU A 102 -1.48 -1.61 -2.43
N GLU A 103 -2.69 -1.99 -2.83
CA GLU A 103 -2.94 -2.95 -3.91
C GLU A 103 -2.36 -2.43 -5.23
N PHE A 104 -2.63 -1.16 -5.54
CA PHE A 104 -2.03 -0.45 -6.68
C PHE A 104 -0.51 -0.58 -6.69
N CYS A 105 0.14 -0.26 -5.56
CA CYS A 105 1.59 -0.29 -5.45
C CYS A 105 2.16 -1.71 -5.61
N ALA A 106 1.56 -2.68 -4.92
CA ALA A 106 1.95 -4.08 -5.02
C ALA A 106 1.88 -4.58 -6.46
N LEU A 107 0.76 -4.33 -7.14
CA LEU A 107 0.56 -4.75 -8.52
C LEU A 107 1.53 -4.06 -9.48
N ALA A 108 1.82 -2.78 -9.28
CA ALA A 108 2.76 -2.02 -10.10
C ALA A 108 4.18 -2.60 -10.04
N ILE A 109 4.66 -2.91 -8.83
CA ILE A 109 5.98 -3.52 -8.61
C ILE A 109 6.03 -4.95 -9.14
N ILE A 110 5.00 -5.77 -8.88
CA ILE A 110 4.91 -7.13 -9.39
C ILE A 110 4.98 -7.13 -10.92
N LYS A 111 4.16 -6.29 -11.59
CA LYS A 111 4.17 -6.16 -13.06
C LYS A 111 5.54 -5.76 -13.59
N ASN A 112 6.20 -4.78 -12.98
CA ASN A 112 7.49 -4.31 -13.48
C ASN A 112 8.61 -5.35 -13.32
N ILE A 113 8.62 -6.10 -12.21
CA ILE A 113 9.60 -7.17 -12.00
C ILE A 113 9.35 -8.34 -12.97
N GLN A 114 8.09 -8.73 -13.17
CA GLN A 114 7.73 -9.89 -13.98
C GLN A 114 7.75 -9.59 -15.49
N ASN A 115 7.51 -8.35 -15.90
CA ASN A 115 7.65 -7.91 -17.28
C ASN A 115 8.90 -7.04 -17.43
N VAL A 116 10.04 -7.69 -17.62
CA VAL A 116 11.36 -7.04 -17.72
C VAL A 116 11.51 -6.08 -18.91
N THR A 117 10.53 -6.04 -19.82
CA THR A 117 10.51 -5.11 -20.96
C THR A 117 9.72 -3.83 -20.70
N GLU A 118 8.93 -3.78 -19.62
CA GLU A 118 8.17 -2.58 -19.25
C GLU A 118 9.00 -1.59 -18.44
N GLU A 119 8.92 -0.32 -18.81
CA GLU A 119 9.35 0.78 -17.95
C GLU A 119 8.37 0.98 -16.77
N LEU A 120 8.86 1.53 -15.66
CA LEU A 120 8.05 1.75 -14.45
C LEU A 120 6.78 2.56 -14.72
N SER A 121 6.88 3.60 -15.55
CA SER A 121 5.72 4.43 -15.91
C SER A 121 4.60 3.61 -16.55
N GLN A 122 4.95 2.61 -17.38
CA GLN A 122 3.99 1.71 -18.01
C GLN A 122 3.38 0.74 -17.00
N SER A 123 4.20 0.07 -16.19
CA SER A 123 3.71 -0.88 -15.19
C SER A 123 2.82 -0.21 -14.13
N PHE A 124 3.19 0.98 -13.67
CA PHE A 124 2.38 1.78 -12.75
C PHE A 124 1.09 2.26 -13.43
N THR A 125 1.12 2.68 -14.69
CA THR A 125 -0.10 3.06 -15.44
C THR A 125 -1.08 1.89 -15.58
N ASN A 126 -0.57 0.70 -15.89
CA ASN A 126 -1.37 -0.52 -15.99
C ASN A 126 -1.99 -0.87 -14.63
N ALA A 127 -1.19 -0.92 -13.57
CA ALA A 127 -1.67 -1.21 -12.23
C ALA A 127 -2.73 -0.21 -11.75
N TYR A 128 -2.55 1.09 -12.03
CA TYR A 128 -3.55 2.11 -11.70
C TYR A 128 -4.88 1.90 -12.41
N ASN A 129 -4.84 1.56 -13.70
CA ASN A 129 -6.04 1.28 -14.49
C ASN A 129 -6.81 0.07 -13.94
N GLU A 130 -6.10 -0.95 -13.46
CA GLU A 130 -6.67 -2.21 -12.95
C GLU A 130 -7.23 -2.09 -11.52
N THR A 131 -6.69 -1.18 -10.71
CA THR A 131 -7.02 -1.09 -9.27
C THR A 131 -7.73 0.22 -8.93
N LEU A 132 -6.97 1.30 -8.79
CA LEU A 132 -7.40 2.52 -8.10
C LEU A 132 -8.24 3.47 -8.97
N LYS A 133 -8.07 3.45 -10.30
CA LYS A 133 -8.72 4.38 -11.23
C LYS A 133 -10.24 4.40 -11.14
N GLN A 134 -10.85 3.25 -10.86
CA GLN A 134 -12.31 3.13 -10.76
C GLN A 134 -12.90 3.93 -9.59
N TYR A 135 -12.08 4.21 -8.57
CA TYR A 135 -12.49 4.95 -7.36
C TYR A 135 -12.17 6.45 -7.45
N HIS A 136 -11.37 6.87 -8.41
CA HIS A 136 -11.02 8.27 -8.60
C HIS A 136 -12.01 9.00 -9.52
N ASN A 137 -12.39 10.21 -9.12
CA ASN A 137 -13.19 11.09 -9.95
C ASN A 137 -12.34 11.80 -11.03
N PHE A 138 -12.98 12.61 -11.87
CA PHE A 138 -12.32 13.33 -12.96
C PHE A 138 -11.28 14.37 -12.50
N LEU A 139 -11.30 14.79 -11.23
CA LEU A 139 -10.33 15.71 -10.64
C LEU A 139 -9.07 14.98 -10.17
N ILE A 140 -9.23 13.78 -9.59
CA ILE A 140 -8.10 13.02 -9.04
C ILE A 140 -7.35 12.21 -10.12
N LYS A 141 -8.07 11.72 -11.15
CA LYS A 141 -7.45 10.92 -12.23
C LYS A 141 -6.23 11.58 -12.90
N PRO A 142 -6.27 12.88 -13.29
CA PRO A 142 -5.12 13.54 -13.90
C PRO A 142 -3.89 13.63 -13.00
N ILE A 143 -4.08 13.82 -11.68
CA ILE A 143 -2.99 13.93 -10.70
C ILE A 143 -2.19 12.62 -10.67
N PHE A 144 -2.89 11.48 -10.59
CA PHE A 144 -2.25 10.17 -10.60
C PHE A 144 -1.55 9.89 -11.95
N LEU A 145 -2.19 10.22 -13.08
CA LEU A 145 -1.57 10.09 -14.42
C LEU A 145 -0.28 10.90 -14.55
N LEU A 146 -0.23 12.10 -13.96
CA LEU A 146 1.00 12.88 -13.91
C LEU A 146 2.06 12.19 -13.05
N ALA A 147 1.69 11.66 -11.88
CA ALA A 147 2.61 10.92 -11.01
C ALA A 147 3.24 9.72 -11.73
N MET A 148 2.46 8.93 -12.46
CA MET A 148 2.95 7.77 -13.21
C MET A 148 3.88 8.16 -14.36
N LYS A 149 3.60 9.28 -15.04
CA LYS A 149 4.52 9.85 -16.04
C LYS A 149 5.83 10.34 -15.44
N ALA A 150 5.83 10.68 -14.15
CA ALA A 150 7.00 11.11 -13.41
C ALA A 150 7.77 9.95 -12.76
N CYS A 151 7.38 8.69 -12.99
CA CYS A 151 8.21 7.55 -12.64
C CYS A 151 9.59 7.66 -13.32
N PRO A 152 10.69 7.36 -12.62
CA PRO A 152 11.99 7.20 -13.25
C PRO A 152 11.99 5.98 -14.18
N THR A 153 13.06 5.80 -14.95
CA THR A 153 13.27 4.54 -15.67
C THR A 153 13.46 3.39 -14.68
N ALA A 154 13.12 2.17 -15.09
CA ALA A 154 13.29 0.98 -14.27
C ALA A 154 14.74 0.83 -13.79
N SER A 155 15.71 1.06 -14.68
CA SER A 155 17.14 0.99 -14.33
C SER A 155 17.52 2.00 -13.23
N VAL A 156 17.06 3.25 -13.33
CA VAL A 156 17.37 4.29 -12.32
C VAL A 156 16.77 3.90 -10.97
N PHE A 157 15.50 3.50 -10.96
CA PHE A 157 14.83 3.07 -9.74
C PHE A 157 15.53 1.89 -9.06
N TYR A 158 15.77 0.80 -9.79
CA TYR A 158 16.38 -0.39 -9.20
C TYR A 158 17.80 -0.10 -8.69
N SER A 159 18.58 0.72 -9.41
CA SER A 159 19.91 1.13 -8.95
C SER A 159 19.89 1.96 -7.66
N LYS A 160 18.79 2.68 -7.40
CA LYS A 160 18.62 3.52 -6.21
C LYS A 160 18.19 2.71 -4.99
N ILE A 161 17.31 1.73 -5.17
CA ILE A 161 16.74 0.99 -4.04
C ILE A 161 17.64 -0.17 -3.55
N GLY A 162 18.68 -0.53 -4.30
CA GLY A 162 19.71 -1.47 -3.85
C GLY A 162 20.61 -1.95 -4.98
N SER A 163 21.68 -2.66 -4.62
CA SER A 163 22.65 -3.22 -5.59
C SER A 163 22.81 -4.74 -5.48
N SER A 164 22.05 -5.40 -4.59
CA SER A 164 22.12 -6.86 -4.42
C SER A 164 21.63 -7.59 -5.68
N PRO A 165 22.28 -8.69 -6.10
CA PRO A 165 21.75 -9.58 -7.14
C PRO A 165 20.34 -10.12 -6.82
N THR A 166 19.99 -10.24 -5.54
CA THR A 166 18.69 -10.75 -5.04
C THR A 166 17.63 -9.66 -4.87
N LEU A 167 17.96 -8.38 -5.13
CA LEU A 167 17.09 -7.24 -4.85
C LEU A 167 15.68 -7.40 -5.43
N LYS A 168 15.58 -7.80 -6.70
CA LYS A 168 14.28 -7.95 -7.37
C LYS A 168 13.48 -9.11 -6.79
N ASP A 169 14.13 -10.20 -6.41
CA ASP A 169 13.47 -11.36 -5.82
C ASP A 169 12.92 -11.02 -4.43
N GLU A 170 13.72 -10.34 -3.59
CA GLU A 170 13.29 -9.86 -2.28
C GLU A 170 12.15 -8.84 -2.39
N LEU A 171 12.25 -7.89 -3.32
CA LEU A 171 11.18 -6.93 -3.56
C LEU A 171 9.90 -7.59 -4.08
N LEU A 172 10.03 -8.65 -4.88
CA LEU A 172 8.89 -9.44 -5.34
C LEU A 172 8.22 -10.20 -4.20
N VAL A 173 8.98 -10.75 -3.26
CA VAL A 173 8.45 -11.37 -2.03
C VAL A 173 7.66 -10.34 -1.22
N TRP A 174 8.27 -9.18 -0.96
CA TRP A 174 7.63 -8.07 -0.24
C TRP A 174 6.32 -7.60 -0.92
N ALA A 175 6.34 -7.41 -2.24
CA ALA A 175 5.18 -6.96 -3.01
C ALA A 175 4.07 -8.01 -3.08
N LYS A 176 4.42 -9.31 -3.20
CA LYS A 176 3.44 -10.41 -3.16
C LYS A 176 2.80 -10.55 -1.77
N ALA A 177 3.58 -10.40 -0.70
CA ALA A 177 3.04 -10.40 0.66
C ALA A 177 2.04 -9.24 0.86
N LEU A 178 2.41 -8.02 0.42
CA LEU A 178 1.51 -6.88 0.42
C LEU A 178 0.20 -7.17 -0.34
N LYS A 179 0.30 -7.70 -1.56
CA LYS A 179 -0.86 -8.05 -2.39
C LYS A 179 -1.76 -9.10 -1.72
N ALA A 180 -1.18 -10.10 -1.06
CA ALA A 180 -1.95 -11.13 -0.37
C ALA A 180 -2.78 -10.52 0.79
N PHE A 181 -2.24 -9.56 1.54
CA PHE A 181 -3.01 -8.87 2.57
C PHE A 181 -4.12 -7.98 2.00
N THR A 182 -3.86 -7.26 0.89
CA THR A 182 -4.92 -6.46 0.27
C THR A 182 -6.04 -7.34 -0.27
N ASP A 183 -5.71 -8.50 -0.86
CA ASP A 183 -6.70 -9.47 -1.35
C ASP A 183 -7.54 -10.06 -0.22
N ARG A 184 -6.91 -10.38 0.92
CA ARG A 184 -7.61 -10.82 2.13
C ARG A 184 -8.57 -9.74 2.63
N LEU A 185 -8.11 -8.50 2.71
CA LEU A 185 -8.95 -7.37 3.13
C LEU A 185 -10.09 -7.12 2.13
N ASP A 186 -9.85 -7.22 0.83
CA ASP A 186 -10.89 -7.11 -0.20
C ASP A 186 -11.98 -8.16 -0.02
N ALA A 187 -11.59 -9.42 0.19
CA ALA A 187 -12.53 -10.49 0.45
C ALA A 187 -13.36 -10.22 1.72
N PHE A 188 -12.72 -9.72 2.79
CA PHE A 188 -13.39 -9.35 4.03
C PHE A 188 -14.39 -8.18 3.84
N TYR A 189 -13.97 -7.09 3.21
CA TYR A 189 -14.83 -5.94 2.92
C TYR A 189 -16.03 -6.34 2.07
N LYS A 190 -15.81 -7.13 1.02
CA LYS A 190 -16.88 -7.61 0.13
C LYS A 190 -17.87 -8.52 0.86
N LYS A 191 -17.37 -9.45 1.69
CA LYS A 191 -18.22 -10.37 2.47
C LYS A 191 -19.13 -9.61 3.43
N GLY A 192 -18.60 -8.57 4.09
CA GLY A 192 -19.37 -7.76 5.05
C GLY A 192 -20.09 -6.56 4.46
N SER A 193 -19.92 -6.26 3.16
CA SER A 193 -20.36 -5.00 2.55
C SER A 193 -19.87 -3.76 3.31
N TYR A 194 -18.67 -3.82 3.89
CA TYR A 194 -18.11 -2.72 4.71
C TYR A 194 -17.64 -1.52 3.88
N ASP A 195 -17.68 -1.62 2.55
CA ASP A 195 -17.44 -0.55 1.60
C ASP A 195 -18.71 0.23 1.24
N LYS A 196 -19.91 -0.27 1.58
CA LYS A 196 -21.18 0.41 1.27
C LYS A 196 -21.47 1.53 2.24
N GLY A 197 -21.92 2.67 1.70
CA GLY A 197 -22.28 3.85 2.49
C GLY A 197 -21.08 4.65 2.98
N LEU A 198 -19.91 4.43 2.38
CA LEU A 198 -18.66 5.13 2.65
C LEU A 198 -18.30 6.13 1.55
#